data_AF-A0A5C4RBT7-F1
#
_entry.id   AF-A0A5C4RBT7-F1
#
_cell.length_a   1.000
_cell.length_b   1.000
_cell.length_c   1.000
_cell.angle_alpha   90.00
_cell.angle_beta   90.00
_cell.angle_gamma   90.00
#
_symmetry.space_group_name_H-M   'P 1'
#
loop_
_entity.id
_entity.type
_entity.pdbx_description
1 polymer ?
#
loop_
_entity_poly.entity_id
_entity_poly.type
_entity_poly.pdbx_seq_one_letter_code
_entity_poly.pdbx_strand_id
1 'polypeptide(L)'
;MNVNKKIRLLGEGLKDRLEPSLVDYDLEYINHSENVLAFETLCDHIADYDVEITKDEYNQIIKIVNDLSLEIDERYLYINPDKKS
;
A
#
# COMPACT_ATOMS: atom_id res chain seq x y z
N MET A 1 -14.92 7.59 3.88
CA MET A 1 -14.22 6.50 4.60
C MET A 1 -12.81 7.00 4.93
N ASN A 2 -12.40 6.91 6.20
CA ASN A 2 -11.11 7.40 6.70
C ASN A 2 -9.94 6.73 5.94
N VAL A 3 -8.93 7.50 5.53
CA VAL A 3 -7.75 7.02 4.80
C VAL A 3 -6.99 5.93 5.57
N ASN A 4 -6.88 6.05 6.89
CA ASN A 4 -6.27 5.04 7.76
C ASN A 4 -6.99 3.69 7.65
N LYS A 5 -8.32 3.71 7.51
CA LYS A 5 -9.11 2.49 7.31
C LYS A 5 -8.85 1.88 5.93
N LYS A 6 -8.65 2.71 4.90
CA LYS A 6 -8.32 2.23 3.54
C LYS A 6 -6.94 1.57 3.51
N ILE A 7 -5.94 2.17 4.18
CA ILE A 7 -4.59 1.61 4.31
C ILE A 7 -4.64 0.28 5.05
N ARG A 8 -5.33 0.21 6.21
CA ARG A 8 -5.50 -1.04 6.95
C ARG A 8 -6.15 -2.14 6.11
N LEU A 9 -7.23 -1.84 5.39
CA LEU A 9 -7.88 -2.85 4.55
C LEU A 9 -7.01 -3.33 3.40
N LEU A 10 -6.21 -2.44 2.80
CA LEU A 10 -5.24 -2.83 1.77
C LEU A 10 -4.20 -3.78 2.37
N GLY A 11 -3.57 -3.40 3.48
CA GLY A 11 -2.56 -4.23 4.15
C GLY A 11 -3.10 -5.60 4.57
N GLU A 12 -4.23 -5.63 5.28
CA GLU A 12 -4.87 -6.89 5.69
C GLU A 12 -5.19 -7.81 4.50
N GLY A 13 -5.60 -7.24 3.36
CA GLY A 13 -5.87 -7.97 2.13
C GLY A 13 -4.62 -8.56 1.45
N LEU A 14 -3.42 -8.12 1.86
CA LEU A 14 -2.14 -8.58 1.32
C LEU A 14 -1.44 -9.61 2.22
N LYS A 15 -1.96 -9.94 3.41
CA LYS A 15 -1.32 -10.88 4.36
C LYS A 15 -1.22 -12.32 3.87
N ASP A 16 -1.89 -12.66 2.77
CA ASP A 16 -1.75 -13.95 2.08
C ASP A 16 -0.54 -13.98 1.12
N ARG A 17 -0.03 -12.80 0.74
CA ARG A 17 1.06 -12.61 -0.23
C ARG A 17 2.29 -11.93 0.38
N LEU A 18 2.11 -11.14 1.43
CA LEU A 18 3.15 -10.58 2.28
C LEU A 18 3.15 -11.29 3.63
N GLU A 19 4.32 -11.30 4.28
CA GLU A 19 4.42 -11.86 5.63
C GLU A 19 3.53 -11.04 6.60
N PRO A 20 2.63 -11.68 7.37
CA PRO A 20 1.66 -10.96 8.20
C PRO A 20 2.28 -10.02 9.24
N SER A 21 3.40 -10.41 9.88
CA SER A 21 4.06 -9.58 10.88
C SER A 21 4.70 -8.32 10.28
N LEU A 22 5.15 -8.39 9.03
CA LEU A 22 5.64 -7.25 8.26
C LEU A 22 4.49 -6.29 7.93
N VAL A 23 3.34 -6.80 7.48
CA VAL A 23 2.14 -5.96 7.29
C VAL A 23 1.70 -5.31 8.60
N ASP A 24 1.66 -6.07 9.69
CA ASP A 24 1.28 -5.54 11.01
C ASP A 24 2.24 -4.44 11.47
N TYR A 25 3.54 -4.61 11.22
CA TYR A 25 4.55 -3.60 11.50
C TYR A 25 4.31 -2.31 10.72
N ASP A 26 4.06 -2.39 9.41
CA ASP A 26 3.79 -1.22 8.57
C ASP A 26 2.51 -0.48 9.00
N LEU A 27 1.47 -1.23 9.38
CA LEU A 27 0.20 -0.66 9.82
C LEU A 27 0.27 -0.04 11.21
N GLU A 28 1.28 -0.36 12.02
CA GLU A 28 1.45 0.20 13.36
C GLU A 28 1.79 1.69 13.32
N TYR A 29 2.49 2.16 12.28
CA TYR A 29 2.76 3.59 12.05
C TYR A 29 1.49 4.46 12.06
N ILE A 30 0.34 3.90 11.67
CA ILE A 30 -0.95 4.60 11.75
C ILE A 30 -1.31 4.99 13.19
N ASN A 31 -0.97 4.16 14.17
CA ASN A 31 -1.22 4.43 15.60
C ASN A 31 -0.33 5.56 16.14
N HIS A 32 0.77 5.84 15.45
CA HIS A 32 1.70 6.93 15.73
C HIS A 32 1.39 8.20 14.92
N SER A 33 0.24 8.27 14.24
CA SER A 33 -0.12 9.35 13.31
C SER A 33 0.80 9.48 12.09
N GLU A 34 1.54 8.42 11.78
CA GLU A 34 2.45 8.33 10.63
C GLU A 34 1.80 7.55 9.49
N ASN A 35 0.57 7.93 9.12
CA ASN A 35 -0.23 7.21 8.12
C ASN A 35 0.34 7.28 6.70
N VAL A 36 1.10 8.34 6.37
CA VAL A 36 1.84 8.41 5.09
C VAL A 36 2.96 7.37 5.08
N LEU A 37 3.78 7.34 6.13
CA LEU A 37 4.87 6.38 6.27
C LEU A 37 4.36 4.93 6.25
N ALA A 38 3.26 4.65 6.95
CA ALA A 38 2.59 3.35 6.94
C ALA A 38 2.27 2.89 5.51
N PHE A 39 1.74 3.80 4.71
CA PHE A 39 1.32 3.52 3.34
C PHE A 39 2.50 3.39 2.38
N GLU A 40 3.48 4.28 2.47
CA GLU A 40 4.69 4.24 1.64
C GLU A 40 5.50 2.96 1.91
N THR A 41 5.71 2.62 3.18
CA THR A 41 6.43 1.39 3.57
C THR A 41 5.73 0.15 3.05
N LEU A 42 4.39 0.09 3.16
CA LEU A 42 3.62 -1.02 2.60
C LEU A 42 3.79 -1.13 1.08
N CYS A 43 3.79 0.00 0.35
CA CYS A 43 4.01 0.01 -1.10
C CYS A 43 5.45 -0.40 -1.48
N ASP A 44 6.44 0.04 -0.69
CA ASP A 44 7.84 -0.35 -0.86
C ASP A 44 7.98 -1.87 -0.69
N HIS A 45 7.34 -2.47 0.32
CA HIS A 45 7.32 -3.92 0.49
C HIS A 45 6.60 -4.66 -0.65
N ILE A 46 5.49 -4.13 -1.18
CA ILE A 46 4.86 -4.71 -2.38
C ILE A 46 5.87 -4.78 -3.54
N ALA A 47 6.66 -3.72 -3.75
CA ALA A 47 7.67 -3.68 -4.79
C ALA A 47 8.86 -4.62 -4.50
N ASP A 48 9.42 -4.56 -3.29
CA ASP A 48 10.61 -5.31 -2.90
C ASP A 48 10.41 -6.83 -2.91
N TYR A 49 9.20 -7.27 -2.54
CA TYR A 49 8.82 -8.69 -2.54
C TYR A 49 8.15 -9.14 -3.85
N ASP A 50 8.11 -8.27 -4.86
CA ASP A 50 7.45 -8.50 -6.16
C ASP A 50 6.01 -9.04 -6.02
N VAL A 51 5.25 -8.49 -5.08
CA VAL A 51 3.90 -8.94 -4.77
C VAL A 51 2.96 -8.65 -5.93
N GLU A 52 2.30 -9.69 -6.42
CA GLU A 52 1.27 -9.54 -7.43
C GLU A 52 0.01 -8.90 -6.82
N ILE A 53 -0.27 -7.66 -7.24
CA ILE A 53 -1.50 -6.96 -6.89
C ILE A 53 -2.47 -6.94 -8.07
N THR A 54 -3.76 -6.99 -7.75
CA THR A 54 -4.84 -6.88 -8.74
C THR A 54 -5.05 -5.43 -9.17
N LYS A 55 -5.80 -5.24 -10.27
CA LYS A 55 -6.18 -3.89 -10.72
C LYS A 55 -7.02 -3.14 -9.69
N ASP A 56 -7.90 -3.83 -8.97
CA ASP A 56 -8.73 -3.22 -7.92
C ASP A 56 -7.87 -2.75 -6.74
N GLU A 57 -6.88 -3.54 -6.33
CA GLU A 57 -5.91 -3.15 -5.30
C GLU A 57 -5.06 -1.96 -5.74
N TYR A 58 -4.59 -1.98 -6.98
CA TYR A 58 -3.86 -0.85 -7.55
C TYR A 58 -4.72 0.43 -7.60
N ASN A 59 -5.98 0.33 -8.01
CA ASN A 59 -6.92 1.46 -7.97
C ASN A 59 -7.14 1.96 -6.54
N GLN A 60 -7.15 1.07 -5.55
CA GLN A 60 -7.22 1.44 -4.14
C GLN A 60 -5.96 2.19 -3.69
N ILE A 61 -4.77 1.75 -4.09
CA ILE A 61 -3.49 2.44 -3.85
C ILE A 61 -3.54 3.86 -4.41
N ILE A 62 -3.90 4.01 -5.69
CA ILE A 62 -4.00 5.35 -6.32
C ILE A 62 -5.03 6.23 -5.63
N LYS A 63 -6.14 5.66 -5.14
CA LYS A 63 -7.11 6.41 -4.35
C LYS A 63 -6.53 6.90 -3.02
N ILE A 64 -5.73 6.07 -2.34
CA ILE A 64 -5.06 6.45 -1.09
C ILE A 64 -4.02 7.55 -1.35
N VAL A 65 -3.20 7.44 -2.40
CA VAL A 65 -2.26 8.49 -2.83
C VAL A 65 -2.98 9.84 -2.95
N ASN A 66 -4.09 9.85 -3.67
CA ASN A 66 -4.90 11.06 -3.85
C ASN A 66 -5.52 11.56 -2.53
N ASP A 67 -6.04 10.67 -1.67
CA ASP A 67 -6.59 11.06 -0.36
C ASP A 67 -5.52 11.67 0.56
N LEU A 68 -4.27 11.22 0.44
CA LEU A 68 -3.11 11.72 1.18
C LEU A 68 -2.47 12.95 0.50
N SER A 69 -2.96 13.35 -0.67
CA SER A 69 -2.37 14.43 -1.50
C SER A 69 -0.87 14.20 -1.80
N LEU A 70 -0.50 12.94 -2.00
CA LEU A 70 0.86 12.54 -2.39
C LEU A 70 1.03 12.62 -3.91
N GLU A 71 2.26 12.83 -4.35
CA GLU A 71 2.60 12.76 -5.78
C GLU A 71 2.66 11.30 -6.24
N ILE A 72 2.15 11.04 -7.45
CA ILE A 72 2.30 9.71 -8.07
C ILE A 72 3.72 9.63 -8.65
N ASP A 73 4.60 8.95 -7.94
CA ASP A 73 5.99 8.74 -8.33
C ASP A 73 6.26 7.28 -8.74
N GLU A 74 7.54 6.96 -8.89
CA GLU A 74 8.00 5.63 -9.27
C GLU A 74 7.52 4.52 -8.33
N ARG A 75 7.39 4.76 -7.02
CA ARG A 75 6.95 3.76 -6.03
C ARG A 75 5.59 3.19 -6.41
N TYR A 76 4.65 4.06 -6.73
CA TYR A 76 3.30 3.64 -7.11
C TYR A 76 3.27 3.14 -8.55
N LEU A 77 4.10 3.69 -9.44
CA LEU A 77 4.11 3.27 -10.83
C LEU A 77 4.77 1.90 -11.07
N TYR A 78 5.71 1.47 -10.23
CA TYR A 78 6.38 0.16 -10.38
C TYR A 78 5.46 -1.01 -10.03
N ILE A 79 4.62 -0.83 -9.02
CA ILE A 79 3.69 -1.87 -8.56
C ILE A 79 2.43 -1.99 -9.44
N ASN A 80 2.31 -1.17 -10.49
CA ASN A 80 1.17 -1.22 -11.41
C ASN A 80 1.14 -2.57 -12.17
N PRO A 81 0.07 -3.39 -12.00
CA PRO A 81 -0.01 -4.70 -12.66
C PRO A 81 -0.05 -4.63 -14.19
N ASP A 82 -0.49 -3.49 -14.75
CA ASP A 82 -0.55 -3.29 -16.21
C ASP A 82 0.79 -2.92 -16.85
N LYS A 83 1.84 -2.65 -16.05
CA LYS A 83 3.19 -2.38 -16.57
C LYS A 83 4.01 -3.65 -16.89
N LYS A 84 3.60 -4.83 -16.41
CA LYS A 84 4.34 -6.08 -16.62
C LYS A 84 4.09 -6.74 -17.99
N SER A 85 3.60 -6.00 -19.00
CA SER A 85 3.27 -6.54 -20.33
C SER A 85 4.41 -6.45 -21.35
#